data_AF-A0A7C5C2B5-F1
#
_entry.id   AF-A0A7C5C2B5-F1
#
_cell.length_a   1.000
_cell.length_b   1.000
_cell.length_c   1.000
_cell.angle_alpha   90.00
_cell.angle_beta   90.00
_cell.angle_gamma   90.00
#
_symmetry.space_group_name_H-M   'P 1'
#
loop_
_entity.id
_entity.type
_entity.pdbx_description
1 polymer ?
#
loop_
_entity_poly.entity_id
_entity_poly.type
_entity_poly.pdbx_seq_one_letter_code
_entity_poly.pdbx_strand_id
1 'polypeptide(L)' 'MLKAVDLRCEYYRNPLGLDTAKPRFGWKIETDRRDFRQGTYHVQVAEKADFSVLRWDSQRVSSDQSQFVEYAGEPLQSR' A
#
# COMPACT_ATOMS: atom_id res chain seq x y z
N MET A 1 12.19 -16.00 5.44
CA MET A 1 12.24 -14.62 4.88
C MET A 1 10.86 -13.98 4.98
N LEU A 2 10.73 -12.66 5.14
CA LEU A 2 9.43 -11.97 5.14
C LEU A 2 9.40 -10.96 3.98
N LYS A 3 8.46 -11.11 3.04
CA LYS A 3 8.41 -10.26 1.83
C LYS A 3 6.98 -9.90 1.47
N ALA A 4 6.72 -8.62 1.21
CA ALA A 4 5.48 -8.20 0.56
C ALA A 4 5.54 -8.52 -0.94
N VAL A 5 4.52 -9.21 -1.45
CA VAL A 5 4.42 -9.65 -2.85
C VAL A 5 3.01 -9.39 -3.39
N ASP A 6 2.84 -9.48 -4.72
CA ASP A 6 1.55 -9.27 -5.39
C ASP A 6 0.86 -7.95 -4.95
N LEU A 7 1.61 -6.84 -5.05
CA LEU A 7 1.11 -5.51 -4.69
C LEU A 7 -0.01 -5.08 -5.64
N ARG A 8 -1.13 -4.63 -5.06
CA ARG A 8 -2.33 -4.21 -5.77
C ARG A 8 -2.79 -2.82 -5.33
N CYS A 9 -3.39 -2.10 -6.27
CA CYS A 9 -4.16 -0.90 -6.04
C CYS A 9 -5.54 -1.12 -6.69
N GLU A 10 -6.62 -1.03 -5.92
CA GLU A 10 -7.98 -1.37 -6.36
C GLU A 10 -8.04 -2.73 -7.07
N TYR A 11 -7.43 -3.76 -6.48
CA TYR A 11 -7.31 -5.14 -7.03
C TYR A 11 -6.42 -5.29 -8.28
N TYR A 12 -6.02 -4.20 -8.92
CA TYR A 12 -5.20 -4.21 -10.14
C TYR A 12 -3.71 -4.09 -9.83
N ARG A 13 -2.88 -4.64 -10.73
CA ARG A 13 -1.43 -4.45 -10.69
C ARG A 13 -1.08 -3.25 -11.58
N ASN A 14 -0.47 -2.22 -11.00
CA ASN A 14 -0.08 -0.98 -11.69
C ASN A 14 -1.20 -0.38 -12.57
N PRO A 15 -2.40 -0.11 -12.02
CA PRO A 15 -3.50 0.42 -12.81
C PRO A 15 -3.23 1.83 -13.34
N LEU A 16 -3.86 2.14 -14.47
CA LEU A 16 -3.90 3.48 -15.07
C LEU A 16 -5.37 3.91 -15.17
N GLY A 17 -5.65 5.20 -14.93
CA GLY A 17 -7.00 5.76 -15.06
C GLY A 17 -7.97 5.36 -13.95
N LEU A 18 -7.50 5.30 -12.69
CA LEU A 18 -8.40 5.13 -11.55
C LEU A 18 -9.11 6.45 -11.22
N ASP A 19 -10.44 6.40 -11.08
CA ASP A 19 -11.28 7.56 -10.73
C ASP A 19 -11.69 7.58 -9.24
N THR A 20 -10.98 6.81 -8.40
CA THR A 20 -11.21 6.83 -6.96
C THR A 20 -10.32 7.88 -6.28
N ALA A 21 -10.92 8.76 -5.49
CA ALA A 21 -10.20 9.75 -4.70
C ALA A 21 -9.36 9.12 -3.58
N LYS A 22 -9.74 7.90 -3.14
CA LYS A 22 -9.09 7.16 -2.06
C LYS A 22 -8.87 5.70 -2.48
N PRO A 23 -7.87 5.44 -3.34
CA PRO A 23 -7.57 4.08 -3.76
C PRO A 23 -7.15 3.24 -2.57
N ARG A 24 -7.48 1.96 -2.64
CA ARG A 24 -7.17 0.95 -1.63
C ARG A 24 -6.00 0.10 -2.08
N PHE A 25 -5.00 -0.03 -1.22
CA PHE A 25 -3.83 -0.85 -1.43
C PHE A 25 -4.01 -2.25 -0.83
N GLY A 26 -3.34 -3.22 -1.44
CA GLY A 26 -3.27 -4.58 -0.92
C GLY A 26 -1.95 -5.25 -1.27
N TRP A 27 -1.52 -6.17 -0.41
CA TRP A 27 -0.33 -6.99 -0.62
C TRP A 27 -0.52 -8.36 0.00
N LYS A 28 0.17 -9.34 -0.58
CA LYS A 28 0.36 -10.66 0.03
C LYS A 28 1.68 -10.68 0.77
N ILE A 29 1.81 -11.61 1.71
CA ILE A 29 3.04 -11.80 2.48
C ILE A 29 3.57 -13.19 2.20
N GLU A 30 4.78 -13.23 1.64
CA GLU A 30 5.54 -14.46 1.46
C GLU A 30 6.45 -14.67 2.68
N THR A 31 6.33 -15.84 3.30
CA THR A 31 7.10 -16.22 4.50
C THR A 31 7.26 -17.73 4.62
N ASP A 32 8.37 -18.15 5.22
CA ASP A 32 8.68 -19.54 5.58
C ASP A 32 8.15 -19.93 6.98
N ARG A 33 7.69 -18.94 7.75
CA ARG A 33 7.14 -19.15 9.09
C ARG A 33 5.71 -19.68 9.04
N ARG A 34 5.44 -20.72 9.84
CA ARG A 34 4.08 -21.20 10.16
C ARG A 34 3.38 -20.23 11.13
N ASP A 35 2.06 -20.23 11.09
CA ASP A 35 1.17 -19.42 11.94
C ASP A 35 1.53 -17.93 11.95
N PHE A 36 2.02 -17.44 10.81
CA PHE A 36 2.42 -16.06 10.67
C PHE A 36 1.21 -15.13 10.49
N ARG A 37 1.20 -14.05 11.28
CA ARG A 37 0.30 -12.90 11.12
C ARG A 37 1.13 -11.63 11.11
N GLN A 38 0.82 -10.71 10.21
CA GLN A 38 1.41 -9.36 10.23
C GLN A 38 1.00 -8.66 11.52
N GLY A 39 1.94 -7.98 12.20
CA GLY A 39 1.60 -7.13 13.34
C GLY A 39 1.50 -5.64 12.99
N THR A 40 2.21 -5.21 11.95
CA THR A 40 2.31 -3.81 11.55
C THR A 40 2.53 -3.65 10.05
N TYR A 41 2.15 -2.50 9.49
CA TYR A 41 2.53 -2.08 8.14
C TYR A 41 3.03 -0.64 8.10
N HIS A 42 3.67 -0.26 6.99
CA HIS A 42 4.06 1.11 6.69
C HIS A 42 3.98 1.30 5.16
N VAL A 43 3.11 2.18 4.71
CA VAL A 43 2.87 2.49 3.29
C VAL A 43 3.32 3.91 3.02
N GLN A 44 4.08 4.09 1.94
CA GLN A 44 4.49 5.39 1.43
C GLN A 44 4.04 5.52 -0.02
N VAL A 45 3.49 6.69 -0.37
CA VAL A 45 3.12 7.04 -1.75
C VAL A 45 3.90 8.28 -2.12
N ALA A 46 4.55 8.25 -3.29
CA ALA A 46 5.43 9.31 -3.76
C ALA A 46 5.12 9.66 -5.22
N GLU A 47 5.46 10.88 -5.61
CA GLU A 47 5.38 11.30 -7.02
C GLU A 47 6.45 10.65 -7.90
N LYS A 48 7.58 10.31 -7.28
CA LYS A 48 8.76 9.79 -7.93
C LYS A 48 9.17 8.49 -7.27
N ALA A 49 9.75 7.58 -8.07
CA ALA A 49 10.15 6.26 -7.62
C ALA A 49 11.30 6.28 -6.59
N ASP A 50 12.00 7.40 -6.43
CA ASP A 50 13.04 7.61 -5.43
C ASP A 50 12.50 8.05 -4.06
N PHE A 51 11.17 8.21 -3.93
CA PHE A 51 10.50 8.67 -2.71
C PHE A 51 10.96 10.06 -2.22
N SER A 52 11.56 10.87 -3.09
CA SER A 52 12.03 12.23 -2.76
C SER A 52 10.90 13.21 -2.46
N VAL A 53 9.70 12.97 -3.01
CA VAL A 53 8.51 13.80 -2.79
C VAL A 53 7.35 12.89 -2.41
N LEU A 54 7.12 12.77 -1.10
CA LEU A 54 6.04 11.98 -0.54
C LEU A 54 4.71 12.74 -0.67
N ARG A 55 3.69 12.02 -1.15
CA ARG A 55 2.28 12.46 -1.12
C ARG A 55 1.53 11.91 0.08
N TRP A 56 2.00 10.77 0.60
CA TRP A 56 1.46 10.17 1.81
C TRP A 56 2.49 9.27 2.48
N ASP A 57 2.47 9.27 3.80
CA ASP A 57 3.21 8.34 4.65
C ASP A 57 2.27 7.89 5.77
N SER A 58 1.92 6.61 5.80
CA SER A 58 1.03 6.07 6.85
C SER A 58 1.69 6.02 8.23
N GLN A 59 3.00 6.26 8.31
CA GLN A 59 3.87 5.85 9.40
C GLN A 59 3.75 4.34 9.67
N ARG A 60 4.35 3.89 10.77
CA ARG A 60 4.15 2.53 11.27
C ARG A 60 2.75 2.43 11.89
N VAL A 61 1.88 1.63 11.27
CA VAL A 61 0.54 1.34 11.77
C VAL A 61 0.53 -0.04 12.43
N SER A 62 -0.01 -0.13 13.66
CA SER A 62 -0.22 -1.40 14.36
C SER A 62 -1.50 -2.07 13.91
N SER A 63 -1.41 -2.92 12.89
CA SER A 63 -2.53 -3.65 12.30
C SER A 63 -2.05 -4.87 11.53
N ASP A 64 -2.87 -5.92 11.54
CA ASP A 64 -2.70 -7.12 10.73
C ASP A 64 -3.31 -7.01 9.32
N GLN A 65 -3.97 -5.89 9.04
CA GLN A 65 -4.57 -5.62 7.75
C GLN A 65 -3.49 -5.55 6.66
N SER A 66 -3.73 -6.28 5.58
CA SER A 66 -2.87 -6.30 4.37
C SER A 66 -3.68 -6.13 3.08
N GLN A 67 -5.00 -5.98 3.20
CA GLN A 67 -5.92 -5.80 2.09
C GLN A 67 -6.81 -4.59 2.40
N PHE A 68 -7.19 -3.86 1.35
CA PHE A 68 -8.07 -2.70 1.44
C PHE A 68 -7.55 -1.57 2.33
N VAL A 69 -6.23 -1.38 2.39
CA VAL A 69 -5.64 -0.26 3.13
C VAL A 69 -5.87 1.01 2.32
N GLU A 70 -6.82 1.84 2.77
CA GLU A 70 -7.23 3.06 2.09
C GLU A 70 -6.13 4.11 2.13
N TYR A 71 -5.91 4.76 0.98
CA TYR A 71 -5.08 5.94 0.90
C TYR A 71 -5.64 7.06 1.80
N ALA A 72 -4.82 7.52 2.74
CA ALA A 72 -5.19 8.57 3.70
C ALA A 72 -4.34 9.83 3.58
N GLY A 73 -3.75 10.07 2.40
CA GLY A 73 -2.99 11.28 2.11
C GLY A 73 -3.84 12.41 1.55
N GLU A 74 -3.16 13.42 1.02
CA GLU A 74 -3.79 14.57 0.36
C GLU A 74 -4.64 14.14 -0.84
N PRO A 75 -5.75 14.84 -1.15
CA PRO A 75 -6.63 14.50 -2.27
C PRO A 75 -5.88 14.30 -3.59
N LEU A 76 -6.18 13.19 -4.27
CA LEU A 76 -5.60 12.91 -5.57
C LEU A 76 -6.14 13.86 -6.63
N GLN A 77 -5.27 14.25 -7.57
CA GLN A 77 -5.59 15.16 -8.66
C GLN A 77 -5.72 14.38 -9.97
N SER A 78 -6.72 14.76 -10.78
CA SER A 78 -6.85 14.29 -12.15
C SER A 78 -5.76 14.88 -13.05
N ARG A 79 -5.45 14.19 -14.16
CA ARG A 79 -4.52 14.62 -15.20
C ARG A 79 -5.19 14.66 -16.56
#